data_AF-A0A924BDF1-F1
#
_entry.id   AF-A0A924BDF1-F1
#
_cell.length_a   1.000
_cell.length_b   1.000
_cell.length_c   1.000
_cell.angle_alpha   90.00
_cell.angle_beta   90.00
_cell.angle_gamma   90.00
#
_symmetry.space_group_name_H-M   'P 1'
#
loop_
_entity.id
_entity.type
_entity.pdbx_description
1 polymer ?
#
loop_
_entity_poly.entity_id
_entity_poly.type
_entity_poly.pdbx_seq_one_letter_code
_entity_poly.pdbx_strand_id
1 'polypeptide(L)'
;MTFPISLEFFPPKTPEGADKLRAARKQLYALKPEFCSVTYGAGGSTQDGTFGTVSEILAEGVGAASHFSCIGATKATVREQLARLKGMGVKRLVALRGDLPSGYGTGGEFHYASDLVAFIRAETGKDFRIEVACYPEVHPQARSADADLQAFATKVQAGAD
;
A
#
# COMPACT_ATOMS: atom_id res chain seq x y z
N MET A 1 -11.34 21.79 17.14
CA MET A 1 -10.49 21.36 16.02
C MET A 1 -10.74 19.87 15.82
N THR A 2 -11.09 19.44 14.62
CA THR A 2 -11.19 18.02 14.26
C THR A 2 -9.91 17.63 13.54
N PHE A 3 -9.17 16.67 14.09
CA PHE A 3 -7.98 16.13 13.43
C PHE A 3 -8.42 15.17 12.33
N PRO A 4 -7.78 15.20 11.14
CA PRO A 4 -8.02 14.19 10.13
C PRO A 4 -7.61 12.81 10.66
N ILE A 5 -8.38 11.79 10.29
CA ILE A 5 -8.08 10.40 10.61
C ILE A 5 -8.15 9.54 9.35
N SER A 6 -7.40 8.46 9.34
CA SER A 6 -7.50 7.37 8.38
C SER A 6 -7.66 6.04 9.11
N LEU A 7 -8.22 5.05 8.44
CA LEU A 7 -8.43 3.71 9.02
C LEU A 7 -7.78 2.65 8.13
N GLU A 8 -7.08 1.70 8.74
CA GLU A 8 -6.45 0.59 8.02
C GLU A 8 -7.22 -0.71 8.24
N PHE A 9 -7.45 -1.46 7.17
CA PHE A 9 -8.08 -2.77 7.18
C PHE A 9 -7.18 -3.81 6.52
N PHE A 10 -7.37 -5.07 6.87
CA PHE A 10 -6.78 -6.19 6.15
C PHE A 10 -7.83 -6.91 5.29
N PRO A 11 -7.44 -7.45 4.13
CA PRO A 11 -8.37 -8.14 3.26
C PRO A 11 -8.85 -9.44 3.92
N PRO A 12 -10.17 -9.71 3.92
CA PRO A 12 -10.73 -10.92 4.49
C PRO A 12 -10.36 -12.13 3.64
N LYS A 13 -10.18 -13.29 4.29
CA LYS A 13 -9.87 -14.56 3.61
C LYS A 13 -11.10 -15.44 3.33
N THR A 14 -12.25 -15.09 3.90
CA THR A 14 -13.50 -15.84 3.75
C THR A 14 -14.69 -14.91 3.44
N PRO A 15 -15.76 -15.42 2.82
CA PRO A 15 -16.97 -14.64 2.57
C PRO A 15 -17.59 -14.04 3.84
N GLU A 16 -17.65 -14.82 4.93
CA GLU A 16 -18.17 -14.36 6.22
C GLU A 16 -17.31 -13.25 6.81
N GLY A 17 -15.99 -13.33 6.60
CA GLY A 17 -15.05 -12.27 6.95
C GLY A 17 -15.30 -11.00 6.15
N ALA A 18 -15.64 -11.11 4.87
CA ALA A 18 -15.97 -9.97 4.02
C ALA A 18 -17.23 -9.25 4.46
N ASP A 19 -18.28 -10.00 4.82
CA ASP A 19 -19.52 -9.42 5.33
C ASP A 19 -19.32 -8.73 6.69
N LYS A 20 -18.55 -9.35 7.59
CA LYS A 20 -18.18 -8.74 8.88
C LYS A 20 -17.37 -7.46 8.68
N LEU A 21 -16.39 -7.48 7.78
CA LEU A 21 -15.57 -6.30 7.48
C LEU A 21 -16.44 -5.18 6.89
N ARG A 22 -17.35 -5.49 5.95
CA ARG A 22 -18.29 -4.51 5.38
C ARG A 22 -19.18 -3.88 6.45
N ALA A 23 -19.67 -4.67 7.40
CA ALA A 23 -20.45 -4.14 8.53
C ALA A 23 -19.60 -3.23 9.44
N ALA A 24 -18.37 -3.64 9.77
CA ALA A 24 -17.46 -2.85 10.60
C ALA A 24 -17.09 -1.51 9.94
N ARG A 25 -16.76 -1.52 8.64
CA ARG A 25 -16.46 -0.29 7.88
C ARG A 25 -17.62 0.71 7.94
N LYS A 26 -18.85 0.26 7.69
CA LYS A 26 -20.05 1.12 7.75
C LYS A 26 -20.23 1.77 9.11
N GLN A 27 -19.95 1.07 10.21
CA GLN A 27 -20.00 1.66 11.54
C GLN A 27 -18.89 2.70 11.74
N LEU A 28 -17.67 2.39 11.30
CA LEU A 28 -16.50 3.27 11.46
C LEU A 28 -16.56 4.52 10.56
N TYR A 29 -17.31 4.51 9.46
CA TYR A 29 -17.52 5.69 8.62
C TYR A 29 -18.20 6.85 9.35
N ALA A 30 -18.87 6.59 10.50
CA ALA A 30 -19.34 7.65 11.39
C ALA A 30 -18.22 8.58 11.89
N LEU A 31 -16.98 8.09 11.93
CA LEU A 31 -15.79 8.88 12.28
C LEU A 31 -15.31 9.80 11.14
N LYS A 32 -15.90 9.69 9.94
CA LYS A 32 -15.57 10.49 8.75
C LYS A 32 -14.08 10.45 8.39
N PRO A 33 -13.49 9.26 8.16
CA PRO A 33 -12.09 9.17 7.77
C PRO A 33 -11.84 9.85 6.42
N GLU A 34 -10.66 10.46 6.26
CA GLU A 34 -10.24 11.03 4.96
C GLU A 34 -10.07 9.94 3.90
N PHE A 35 -9.58 8.78 4.33
CA PHE A 35 -9.46 7.59 3.51
C PHE A 35 -9.33 6.33 4.37
N CYS A 36 -9.52 5.18 3.75
CA CYS A 36 -9.20 3.90 4.33
C CYS A 36 -8.07 3.22 3.54
N SER A 37 -7.05 2.68 4.22
CA SER A 37 -6.04 1.84 3.60
C SER A 37 -6.41 0.36 3.71
N VAL A 38 -6.01 -0.43 2.71
CA VAL A 38 -6.13 -1.89 2.77
C VAL A 38 -4.75 -2.51 2.63
N THR A 39 -4.39 -3.36 3.59
CA THR A 39 -3.08 -4.03 3.61
C THR A 39 -2.92 -5.01 2.44
N TYR A 40 -1.67 -5.23 2.05
CA TYR A 40 -1.29 -6.08 0.93
C TYR A 40 -0.48 -7.26 1.46
N GLY A 41 -0.92 -8.48 1.17
CA GLY A 41 -0.27 -9.69 1.66
C GLY A 41 1.14 -9.85 1.09
N ALA A 42 2.07 -10.31 1.94
CA ALA A 42 3.44 -10.59 1.52
C ALA A 42 3.48 -11.48 0.26
N GLY A 43 4.34 -11.12 -0.69
CA GLY A 43 4.48 -11.81 -1.98
C GLY A 43 3.24 -11.82 -2.87
N GLY A 44 2.23 -10.97 -2.62
CA GLY A 44 1.00 -10.91 -3.44
C GLY A 44 -0.07 -11.94 -3.10
N SER A 45 0.11 -12.72 -2.02
CA SER A 45 -0.79 -13.82 -1.63
C SER A 45 -2.26 -13.41 -1.40
N THR A 46 -2.53 -12.14 -1.09
CA THR A 46 -3.89 -11.61 -0.91
C THR A 46 -4.18 -10.40 -1.80
N GLN A 47 -3.48 -10.28 -2.93
CA GLN A 47 -3.62 -9.15 -3.86
C GLN A 47 -5.08 -8.94 -4.29
N ASP A 48 -5.77 -10.00 -4.72
CA ASP A 48 -7.16 -9.86 -5.18
C ASP A 48 -8.11 -9.48 -4.06
N GLY A 49 -7.91 -9.99 -2.85
CA GLY A 49 -8.67 -9.57 -1.67
C GLY A 49 -8.43 -8.09 -1.33
N THR A 50 -7.20 -7.60 -1.51
CA THR A 50 -6.84 -6.20 -1.32
C THR A 50 -7.59 -5.32 -2.30
N PHE A 51 -7.49 -5.61 -3.60
CA PHE A 51 -8.10 -4.80 -4.64
C PHE A 51 -9.63 -4.89 -4.60
N GLY A 52 -10.20 -6.04 -4.26
CA GLY A 52 -11.63 -6.20 -4.02
C GLY A 52 -12.12 -5.32 -2.88
N THR A 53 -11.43 -5.33 -1.73
CA THR A 53 -11.79 -4.49 -0.58
C THR A 53 -11.65 -3.00 -0.90
N VAL A 54 -10.58 -2.60 -1.60
CA VAL A 54 -10.40 -1.21 -2.08
C VAL A 54 -11.54 -0.80 -3.01
N SER A 55 -11.94 -1.67 -3.93
CA SER A 55 -13.08 -1.42 -4.84
C SER A 55 -14.39 -1.21 -4.08
N GLU A 56 -14.66 -2.03 -3.06
CA GLU A 56 -15.86 -1.88 -2.23
C GLU A 56 -15.86 -0.54 -1.50
N ILE A 57 -14.74 -0.14 -0.89
CA ILE A 57 -14.61 1.14 -0.16
C ILE A 57 -14.87 2.33 -1.10
N LEU A 58 -14.31 2.29 -2.32
CA LEU A 58 -14.56 3.33 -3.32
C LEU A 58 -16.03 3.38 -3.75
N ALA A 59 -16.66 2.22 -3.96
CA ALA A 59 -18.08 2.12 -4.30
C ALA A 59 -19.00 2.58 -3.16
N GLU A 60 -18.54 2.47 -1.91
CA GLU A 60 -19.20 3.00 -0.72
C GLU A 60 -19.05 4.53 -0.58
N GLY A 61 -18.30 5.18 -1.47
CA GLY A 61 -18.12 6.63 -1.52
C GLY A 61 -17.02 7.17 -0.59
N VAL A 62 -16.17 6.29 -0.05
CA VAL A 62 -15.06 6.65 0.84
C VAL A 62 -13.74 6.57 0.08
N GLY A 63 -12.82 7.52 0.34
CA GLY A 63 -11.49 7.47 -0.25
C GLY A 63 -10.75 6.20 0.13
N ALA A 64 -10.06 5.57 -0.82
CA ALA A 64 -9.31 4.33 -0.56
C ALA A 64 -7.85 4.45 -0.98
N ALA A 65 -6.98 3.80 -0.21
CA ALA A 65 -5.58 3.61 -0.52
C ALA A 65 -5.23 2.11 -0.57
N SER A 66 -4.54 1.69 -1.62
CA SER A 66 -3.99 0.33 -1.67
C SER A 66 -2.60 0.31 -1.08
N HIS A 67 -2.34 -0.58 -0.13
CA HIS A 67 -0.95 -0.98 0.10
C HIS A 67 -0.43 -1.69 -1.15
N PHE A 68 0.86 -1.51 -1.42
CA PHE A 68 1.45 -2.02 -2.64
C PHE A 68 2.92 -2.37 -2.41
N SER A 69 3.22 -3.66 -2.42
CA SER A 69 4.57 -4.19 -2.11
C SER A 69 5.27 -4.74 -3.33
N CYS A 70 6.60 -4.62 -3.40
CA CYS A 70 7.39 -4.98 -4.58
C CYS A 70 8.25 -6.24 -4.45
N ILE A 71 8.36 -6.87 -3.27
CA ILE A 71 9.10 -8.14 -3.13
C ILE A 71 8.48 -9.23 -4.01
N GLY A 72 9.32 -9.86 -4.84
CA GLY A 72 8.90 -10.89 -5.79
C GLY A 72 8.18 -10.38 -7.04
N ALA A 73 7.98 -9.06 -7.17
CA ALA A 73 7.29 -8.47 -8.31
C ALA A 73 8.26 -8.16 -9.48
N THR A 74 7.71 -8.18 -10.69
CA THR A 74 8.38 -7.69 -11.91
C THR A 74 7.79 -6.34 -12.31
N LYS A 75 8.51 -5.56 -13.12
CA LYS A 75 7.99 -4.30 -13.68
C LYS A 75 6.71 -4.53 -14.49
N ALA A 76 6.61 -5.65 -15.20
CA ALA A 76 5.43 -6.01 -15.96
C ALA A 76 4.20 -6.21 -15.05
N THR A 77 4.34 -6.99 -13.98
CA THR A 77 3.24 -7.24 -13.03
C THR A 77 2.85 -5.94 -12.30
N VAL A 78 3.84 -5.13 -11.90
CA VAL A 78 3.57 -3.83 -11.26
C VAL A 78 2.82 -2.89 -12.21
N ARG A 79 3.20 -2.83 -13.49
CA ARG A 79 2.52 -2.00 -14.49
C ARG A 79 1.06 -2.42 -14.68
N GLU A 80 0.79 -3.71 -14.79
CA GLU A 80 -0.57 -4.24 -14.89
C GLU A 80 -1.41 -3.88 -13.66
N GLN A 81 -0.85 -4.06 -12.46
CA GLN A 81 -1.50 -3.70 -11.20
C GLN A 81 -1.79 -2.19 -11.10
N LEU A 82 -0.86 -1.33 -11.51
CA LEU A 82 -1.07 0.11 -11.55
C LEU A 82 -2.19 0.50 -12.51
N ALA A 83 -2.25 -0.11 -13.70
CA ALA A 83 -3.33 0.10 -14.65
C ALA A 83 -4.69 -0.32 -14.06
N ARG A 84 -4.76 -1.47 -13.38
CA ARG A 84 -5.97 -1.95 -12.69
C ARG A 84 -6.41 -0.99 -11.59
N LEU A 85 -5.49 -0.58 -10.71
CA LEU A 85 -5.77 0.36 -9.63
C LEU A 85 -6.24 1.72 -10.16
N LYS A 86 -5.60 2.23 -11.21
CA LYS A 86 -6.03 3.47 -11.88
C LYS A 86 -7.43 3.34 -12.48
N GLY A 87 -7.71 2.22 -13.16
CA GLY A 87 -9.02 1.93 -13.74
C GLY A 87 -10.14 1.80 -12.70
N MET A 88 -9.81 1.35 -11.49
CA MET A 88 -10.74 1.32 -10.35
C MET A 88 -11.00 2.71 -9.75
N GLY A 89 -10.23 3.73 -10.13
CA GLY A 89 -10.34 5.08 -9.56
C GLY A 89 -9.53 5.29 -8.28
N VAL A 90 -8.58 4.39 -7.96
CA VAL A 90 -7.65 4.59 -6.84
C VAL A 90 -6.77 5.80 -7.13
N LYS A 91 -6.64 6.67 -6.13
CA LYS A 91 -5.79 7.88 -6.22
C LYS A 91 -4.65 7.89 -5.21
N ARG A 92 -4.60 6.92 -4.29
CA ARG A 92 -3.59 6.86 -3.22
C ARG A 92 -3.01 5.46 -3.12
N LEU A 93 -1.69 5.38 -3.04
CA LEU A 93 -0.93 4.16 -2.82
C LEU A 93 -0.08 4.30 -1.56
N VAL A 94 0.06 3.21 -0.81
CA VAL A 94 1.06 3.08 0.25
C VAL A 94 2.14 2.15 -0.28
N ALA A 95 3.24 2.73 -0.76
CA ALA A 95 4.34 1.98 -1.39
C ALA A 95 5.26 1.39 -0.33
N LEU A 96 5.40 0.07 -0.37
CA LEU A 96 6.13 -0.71 0.61
C LEU A 96 7.13 -1.62 -0.09
N ARG A 97 8.20 -2.00 0.61
CA ARG A 97 9.04 -3.10 0.14
C ARG A 97 8.25 -4.41 0.23
N GLY A 98 7.66 -4.64 1.40
CA GLY A 98 7.08 -5.92 1.80
C GLY A 98 8.09 -6.77 2.58
N ASP A 99 7.58 -7.86 3.14
CA ASP A 99 8.37 -8.84 3.87
C ASP A 99 8.90 -9.92 2.93
N LEU A 100 10.10 -10.41 3.22
CA LEU A 100 10.67 -11.56 2.52
C LEU A 100 9.95 -12.83 3.00
N PRO A 101 9.28 -13.59 2.11
CA PRO A 101 8.73 -14.89 2.48
C PRO A 101 9.86 -15.83 2.92
N SER A 102 9.59 -16.69 3.92
CA SER A 102 10.54 -17.72 4.32
C SER A 102 10.88 -18.63 3.14
N GLY A 103 12.15 -18.64 2.72
CA GLY A 103 12.64 -19.49 1.62
C GLY A 103 12.56 -18.88 0.22
N TYR A 104 12.08 -17.63 0.08
CA TYR A 104 12.18 -16.92 -1.20
C TYR A 104 13.59 -16.35 -1.39
N GLY A 105 14.22 -16.67 -2.52
CA GLY A 105 15.45 -16.00 -2.95
C GLY A 105 15.22 -14.52 -3.26
N THR A 106 16.31 -13.78 -3.51
CA THR A 106 16.32 -12.38 -3.98
C THR A 106 15.79 -12.25 -5.42
N GLY A 107 14.63 -12.85 -5.71
CA GLY A 107 13.94 -12.74 -6.99
C GLY A 107 13.02 -11.53 -7.00
N GLY A 108 13.09 -10.75 -8.08
CA GLY A 108 12.29 -9.54 -8.27
C GLY A 108 13.12 -8.41 -8.86
N GLU A 109 12.46 -7.45 -9.50
CA GLU A 109 13.13 -6.29 -10.10
C GLU A 109 13.22 -5.08 -9.14
N PHE A 110 12.72 -5.24 -7.91
CA PHE A 110 12.66 -4.20 -6.90
C PHE A 110 13.25 -4.70 -5.59
N HIS A 111 14.21 -3.97 -5.03
CA HIS A 111 14.91 -4.34 -3.80
C HIS A 111 14.45 -3.50 -2.61
N TYR A 112 14.05 -2.25 -2.88
CA TYR A 112 13.61 -1.29 -1.88
C TYR A 112 12.28 -0.64 -2.27
N ALA A 113 11.56 -0.11 -1.27
CA ALA A 113 10.35 0.66 -1.52
C ALA A 113 10.61 1.89 -2.41
N SER A 114 11.82 2.49 -2.34
CA SER A 114 12.22 3.60 -3.21
C SER A 114 12.24 3.21 -4.69
N ASP A 115 12.61 1.98 -5.02
CA ASP A 115 12.61 1.48 -6.41
C ASP A 115 11.18 1.43 -6.95
N LEU A 116 10.24 0.99 -6.10
CA LEU A 116 8.82 0.97 -6.42
C LEU A 116 8.28 2.39 -6.60
N VAL A 117 8.58 3.31 -5.68
CA VAL A 117 8.16 4.72 -5.78
C VAL A 117 8.64 5.33 -7.09
N ALA A 118 9.94 5.21 -7.40
CA ALA A 118 10.52 5.76 -8.62
C ALA A 118 9.86 5.17 -9.87
N PHE A 119 9.59 3.86 -9.88
CA PHE A 119 8.91 3.20 -10.98
C PHE A 119 7.47 3.65 -11.16
N ILE A 120 6.69 3.76 -10.07
CA ILE A 120 5.32 4.28 -10.14
C ILE A 120 5.33 5.70 -10.72
N ARG A 121 6.26 6.56 -10.28
CA ARG A 121 6.40 7.92 -10.81
C ARG A 121 6.75 7.93 -12.31
N ALA A 122 7.67 7.08 -12.74
CA ALA A 122 8.03 6.97 -14.15
C ALA A 122 6.86 6.51 -15.03
N GLU A 123 6.04 5.58 -14.54
CA GLU A 123 4.93 4.99 -15.31
C GLU A 123 3.65 5.83 -15.28
N THR A 124 3.42 6.59 -14.19
CA THR A 124 2.10 7.20 -13.91
C THR A 124 2.17 8.68 -13.56
N GLY A 125 3.37 9.25 -13.45
CA GLY A 125 3.57 10.65 -13.06
C GLY A 125 2.90 10.97 -11.72
N LYS A 126 1.89 11.83 -11.76
CA LYS A 126 1.14 12.32 -10.59
C LYS A 126 -0.26 11.71 -10.47
N ASP A 127 -0.57 10.64 -11.21
CA ASP A 127 -1.88 9.98 -11.15
C ASP A 127 -2.21 9.46 -9.74
N PHE A 128 -1.18 9.05 -8.98
CA PHE A 128 -1.30 8.59 -7.61
C PHE A 128 -0.62 9.54 -6.64
N ARG A 129 -1.24 9.75 -5.48
CA ARG A 129 -0.54 10.15 -4.25
C ARG A 129 0.18 8.93 -3.68
N ILE A 130 1.46 9.05 -3.34
CA ILE A 130 2.28 7.92 -2.87
C ILE A 130 2.78 8.19 -1.45
N GLU A 131 2.23 7.44 -0.50
CA GLU A 131 2.69 7.42 0.89
C GLU A 131 3.75 6.33 1.07
N VAL A 132 4.67 6.50 2.02
CA VAL A 132 5.71 5.51 2.36
C VAL A 132 5.83 5.33 3.87
N ALA A 133 6.20 4.13 4.32
CA ALA A 133 6.42 3.86 5.74
C ALA A 133 7.62 4.65 6.31
N CYS A 134 7.56 5.01 7.59
CA CYS A 134 8.66 5.58 8.39
C CYS A 134 8.73 4.82 9.73
N TYR A 135 9.93 4.71 10.32
CA TYR A 135 10.16 3.94 11.54
C TYR A 135 10.77 4.84 12.63
N PRO A 136 9.96 5.41 13.55
CA PRO A 136 10.47 6.26 14.63
C PRO A 136 11.50 5.58 15.53
N GLU A 137 11.37 4.26 15.72
CA GLU A 137 12.26 3.44 16.54
C GLU A 137 13.33 2.70 15.73
N VAL A 138 13.58 3.11 14.47
CA VAL A 138 14.51 2.48 13.52
C VAL A 138 13.99 1.13 12.98
N HIS A 139 14.06 0.93 11.66
CA HIS A 139 13.70 -0.36 11.08
C HIS A 139 14.62 -1.50 11.61
N PRO A 140 14.10 -2.69 11.96
CA PRO A 140 14.90 -3.78 12.54
C PRO A 140 16.07 -4.29 11.69
N GLN A 141 16.02 -4.07 10.37
CA GLN A 141 17.10 -4.44 9.44
C GLN A 141 18.04 -3.27 9.09
N ALA A 142 17.82 -2.07 9.64
CA ALA A 142 18.71 -0.94 9.42
C ALA A 142 20.00 -1.10 10.24
N ARG A 143 21.12 -0.60 9.70
CA ARG A 143 22.43 -0.68 10.36
C ARG A 143 22.58 0.32 11.52
N SER A 144 21.80 1.40 11.48
CA SER A 144 21.76 2.47 12.49
C SER A 144 20.53 3.35 12.25
N ALA A 145 20.22 4.22 13.21
CA ALA A 145 19.16 5.23 13.07
C ALA A 145 19.41 6.17 11.86
N ASP A 146 20.66 6.61 11.67
CA ASP A 146 21.03 7.45 10.53
C ASP A 146 20.79 6.73 9.19
N ALA A 147 21.14 5.45 9.11
CA ALA A 147 20.91 4.67 7.90
C ALA A 147 19.42 4.51 7.58
N ASP A 148 18.57 4.34 8.60
CA ASP A 148 17.12 4.27 8.41
C ASP A 148 16.53 5.61 7.96
N LEU A 149 16.98 6.72 8.58
CA LEU A 149 16.56 8.07 8.18
C LEU A 149 16.99 8.39 6.73
N GLN A 150 18.20 7.99 6.33
CA GLN A 150 18.65 8.14 4.93
C GLN A 150 17.84 7.27 3.97
N ALA A 151 17.43 6.07 4.37
CA ALA A 151 16.53 5.24 3.58
C ALA A 151 15.12 5.88 3.46
N PHE A 152 14.63 6.52 4.53
CA PHE A 152 13.41 7.33 4.47
C PHE A 152 13.56 8.51 3.51
N ALA A 153 14.63 9.30 3.63
CA ALA A 153 14.90 10.42 2.73
C ALA A 153 15.00 9.98 1.27
N THR A 154 15.63 8.84 0.99
CA THR A 154 15.70 8.24 -0.35
C THR A 154 14.31 7.95 -0.92
N LYS A 155 13.36 7.44 -0.13
CA LYS A 155 11.97 7.21 -0.57
C LYS A 155 11.25 8.52 -0.89
N VAL A 156 11.46 9.56 -0.10
CA VAL A 156 10.90 10.90 -0.36
C VAL A 156 11.48 11.48 -1.64
N GLN A 157 12.80 11.43 -1.82
CA GLN A 157 13.48 11.90 -3.04
C GLN A 157 13.07 11.13 -4.30
N ALA A 158 12.73 9.84 -4.17
CA ALA A 158 12.17 9.05 -5.27
C ALA A 158 10.78 9.53 -5.72
N GLY A 159 10.11 10.35 -4.91
CA GLY A 159 8.86 11.03 -5.25
C GLY A 159 7.68 10.67 -4.37
N ALA A 160 7.86 10.21 -3.12
CA ALA A 160 6.74 10.10 -2.18
C ALA A 160 6.18 11.48 -1.80
N ASP A 161 4.89 11.53 -1.42
CA ASP A 161 4.15 12.75 -1.03
C ASP A 161 4.04 12.92 0.49
#